data_AF-A0A955WU57-F1
#
_entry.id   AF-A0A955WU57-F1
#
_cell.length_a   1.000
_cell.length_b   1.000
_cell.length_c   1.000
_cell.angle_alpha   90.00
_cell.angle_beta   90.00
_cell.angle_gamma   90.00
#
_symmetry.space_group_name_H-M   'P 1'
#
loop_
_entity.id
_entity.type
_entity.pdbx_description
1 polymer ?
#
loop_
_entity_poly.entity_id
_entity_poly.type
_entity_poly.pdbx_seq_one_letter_code
_entity_poly.pdbx_strand_id
1 'polypeptide(L)'
;MAFNTFIKFTGPDMNAGSTSKGHEGWIEVLSWSHGFTQPTTPTRSHGGGATVEKAHHAPFNFQKILDSSTDDLLKACWSGKHIDKMEFVAYRSGGDTGASQMAVPYLKIELESCVITDYSLSGGPGDMPAENVSVNYAKVTYTYNGQDKMKGTVGADQPVSHDLTTNVVA
;
A
#
# COMPACT_ATOMS: atom_id res chain seq x y z
N MET A 1 -9.30 18.95 1.72
CA MET A 1 -8.15 18.36 1.01
C MET A 1 -8.68 17.14 0.26
N ALA A 2 -8.31 16.93 -1.00
CA ALA A 2 -8.75 15.76 -1.74
C ALA A 2 -7.80 14.59 -1.46
N PHE A 3 -8.32 13.49 -0.93
CA PHE A 3 -7.56 12.25 -0.83
C PHE A 3 -7.46 11.63 -2.22
N ASN A 4 -6.24 11.29 -2.61
CA ASN A 4 -5.95 10.65 -3.89
C ASN A 4 -5.41 9.23 -3.71
N THR A 5 -5.51 8.69 -2.50
CA THR A 5 -4.89 7.43 -2.11
C THR A 5 -5.84 6.69 -1.18
N PHE A 6 -6.13 5.44 -1.53
CA PHE A 6 -7.14 4.64 -0.84
C PHE A 6 -6.63 3.24 -0.54
N ILE A 7 -7.08 2.68 0.59
CA ILE A 7 -6.82 1.29 0.98
C ILE A 7 -8.14 0.55 1.22
N LYS A 8 -8.21 -0.70 0.80
CA LYS A 8 -9.27 -1.65 1.17
C LYS A 8 -8.66 -2.94 1.68
N PHE A 9 -9.22 -3.46 2.77
CA PHE A 9 -8.93 -4.80 3.26
C PHE A 9 -10.07 -5.75 2.86
N THR A 10 -9.71 -7.00 2.53
CA THR A 10 -10.65 -8.09 2.25
C THR A 10 -10.33 -9.28 3.16
N GLY A 11 -11.36 -10.01 3.59
CA GLY A 11 -11.28 -11.06 4.62
C GLY A 11 -12.13 -10.63 5.83
N PRO A 12 -11.56 -9.93 6.84
CA PRO A 12 -12.35 -9.03 7.66
C PRO A 12 -12.69 -7.78 6.84
N ASP A 13 -13.97 -7.58 6.52
CA ASP A 13 -14.43 -6.34 5.90
C ASP A 13 -14.23 -5.18 6.89
N MET A 14 -13.19 -4.37 6.66
CA MET A 14 -12.92 -3.15 7.42
C MET A 14 -13.49 -1.98 6.64
N ASN A 15 -14.74 -1.60 6.95
CA ASN A 15 -15.36 -0.44 6.32
C ASN A 15 -14.88 0.85 6.99
N ALA A 16 -14.25 1.70 6.19
CA ALA A 16 -13.89 3.05 6.55
C ALA A 16 -14.96 4.06 6.10
N GLY A 17 -14.68 5.35 6.31
CA GLY A 17 -15.64 6.43 6.10
C GLY A 17 -15.59 7.11 4.74
N SER A 18 -14.79 6.65 3.76
CA SER A 18 -14.65 7.39 2.50
C SER A 18 -15.98 7.48 1.75
N THR A 19 -16.24 8.69 1.24
CA THR A 19 -17.37 9.01 0.35
C THR A 19 -16.91 9.32 -1.08
N SER A 20 -15.62 9.09 -1.36
CA SER A 20 -15.04 9.33 -2.68
C SER A 20 -15.63 8.36 -3.70
N LYS A 21 -16.10 8.91 -4.84
CA LYS A 21 -16.77 8.11 -5.88
C LYS A 21 -15.86 6.98 -6.37
N GLY A 22 -16.33 5.74 -6.25
CA GLY A 22 -15.59 4.53 -6.65
C GLY A 22 -14.68 3.95 -5.56
N HIS A 23 -14.60 4.61 -4.39
CA HIS A 23 -13.86 4.17 -3.20
C HIS A 23 -14.73 4.30 -1.94
N GLU A 24 -16.04 4.18 -2.08
CA GLU A 24 -16.96 4.27 -0.96
C GLU A 24 -16.66 3.17 0.06
N GLY A 25 -16.48 3.55 1.33
CA GLY A 25 -16.12 2.63 2.41
C GLY A 25 -14.63 2.27 2.48
N TRP A 26 -13.78 2.81 1.60
CA TRP A 26 -12.33 2.60 1.65
C TRP A 26 -11.68 3.52 2.69
N ILE A 27 -10.48 3.16 3.14
CA ILE A 27 -9.64 3.97 4.00
C ILE A 27 -9.00 5.07 3.15
N GLU A 28 -9.15 6.32 3.58
CA GLU A 28 -8.47 7.46 2.97
C GLU A 28 -7.07 7.61 3.58
N VAL A 29 -6.04 7.59 2.73
CA VAL A 29 -4.64 7.55 3.17
C VAL A 29 -4.00 8.92 3.05
N LEU A 30 -3.37 9.38 4.13
CA LEU A 30 -2.60 10.63 4.19
C LEU A 30 -1.21 10.48 3.59
N SER A 31 -0.50 9.43 4.00
CA SER A 31 0.88 9.15 3.60
C SER A 31 1.13 7.65 3.62
N TRP A 32 2.12 7.19 2.86
CA TRP A 32 2.50 5.79 2.82
C TRP A 32 3.98 5.63 2.45
N SER A 33 4.56 4.49 2.81
CA SER A 33 5.91 4.11 2.41
C SER A 33 6.04 2.60 2.35
N HIS A 34 6.89 2.13 1.44
CA HIS A 34 7.23 0.72 1.33
C HIS A 34 8.63 0.59 0.74
N GLY A 35 9.44 -0.30 1.29
CA GLY A 35 10.86 -0.39 0.99
C GLY A 35 11.33 -1.82 0.80
N PHE A 36 12.29 -1.99 -0.11
CA PHE A 36 12.93 -3.27 -0.39
C PHE A 36 14.44 -3.07 -0.37
N THR A 37 15.17 -4.02 0.22
CA THR A 37 16.63 -4.00 0.25
C THR A 37 17.14 -5.36 -0.14
N GLN A 38 18.02 -5.43 -1.16
CA GLN A 38 18.72 -6.65 -1.50
C GLN A 38 20.07 -6.67 -0.76
N PRO A 39 20.29 -7.60 0.19
CA PRO A 39 21.56 -7.69 0.89
C PRO A 39 22.70 -8.03 -0.09
N THR A 40 23.79 -7.26 -0.02
CA THR A 40 24.97 -7.44 -0.87
C THR A 40 26.24 -7.59 -0.04
N THR A 41 27.21 -8.33 -0.56
CA THR A 41 28.53 -8.44 0.05
C THR A 41 29.46 -7.34 -0.47
N PRO A 42 30.19 -6.64 0.41
CA PRO A 42 31.18 -5.65 0.02
C PRO A 42 32.43 -6.29 -0.60
N THR A 43 32.71 -7.56 -0.29
CA THR A 43 33.84 -8.32 -0.84
C THR A 43 33.37 -9.13 -2.05
N ARG A 44 33.99 -8.87 -3.21
CA ARG A 44 33.71 -9.54 -4.49
C ARG A 44 34.82 -10.55 -4.76
N SER A 45 34.48 -11.78 -5.14
CA SER A 45 35.41 -12.71 -5.78
C SER A 45 35.15 -12.76 -7.28
N HIS A 46 36.17 -13.06 -8.09
CA HIS A 46 36.11 -13.02 -9.56
C HIS A 46 35.10 -14.02 -10.19
N GLY A 47 34.40 -14.84 -9.40
CA GLY A 47 33.43 -15.83 -9.87
C GLY A 47 32.13 -15.94 -9.06
N GLY A 48 31.88 -15.05 -8.10
CA GLY A 48 30.70 -15.10 -7.23
C GLY A 48 29.73 -13.93 -7.44
N GLY A 49 28.43 -14.19 -7.33
CA GLY A 49 27.40 -13.14 -7.34
C GLY A 49 27.54 -12.18 -6.16
N ALA A 50 27.14 -10.92 -6.38
CA ALA A 50 27.26 -9.82 -5.40
C ALA A 50 26.28 -9.89 -4.22
N THR A 51 25.28 -10.78 -4.28
CA THR A 51 24.17 -10.88 -3.34
C THR A 51 24.41 -12.01 -2.35
N VAL A 52 24.10 -11.79 -1.07
CA VAL A 52 24.32 -12.80 0.00
C VAL A 52 23.03 -13.48 0.47
N GLU A 53 21.86 -12.93 0.15
CA GLU A 53 20.56 -13.45 0.62
C GLU A 53 19.41 -13.08 -0.36
N LYS A 54 18.17 -13.33 0.06
CA LYS A 54 16.94 -12.91 -0.63
C LYS A 54 16.62 -11.45 -0.32
N ALA A 55 15.74 -10.84 -1.12
CA ALA A 55 15.33 -9.46 -0.90
C ALA A 55 14.59 -9.34 0.43
N HIS A 56 15.01 -8.38 1.26
CA HIS A 56 14.33 -8.02 2.49
C HIS A 56 13.25 -6.97 2.19
N HIS A 57 12.02 -7.29 2.56
CA HIS A 57 10.87 -6.42 2.42
C HIS A 57 10.60 -5.74 3.77
N ALA A 58 10.59 -4.41 3.79
CA ALA A 58 10.05 -3.66 4.93
C ALA A 58 8.52 -3.77 4.95
N PRO A 59 7.86 -3.59 6.10
CA PRO A 59 6.40 -3.49 6.16
C PRO A 59 5.90 -2.36 5.25
N PHE A 60 4.68 -2.53 4.73
CA PHE A 60 3.96 -1.42 4.11
C PHE A 60 3.41 -0.53 5.21
N ASN A 61 3.83 0.74 5.25
CA ASN A 61 3.39 1.69 6.27
C ASN A 61 2.43 2.69 5.63
N PHE A 62 1.33 2.99 6.33
CA PHE A 62 0.43 4.07 5.93
C PHE A 62 -0.06 4.86 7.13
N GLN A 63 -0.46 6.10 6.87
CA GLN A 63 -1.04 7.00 7.84
C GLN A 63 -2.47 7.36 7.41
N LYS A 64 -3.40 7.38 8.36
CA LYS A 64 -4.79 7.81 8.17
C LYS A 64 -5.25 8.66 9.35
N ILE A 65 -6.39 9.34 9.20
CA ILE A 65 -7.11 9.94 10.33
C ILE A 65 -8.06 8.89 10.91
N LEU A 66 -8.36 8.99 12.21
CA LEU A 66 -9.40 8.18 12.87
C LEU A 66 -10.69 8.14 12.03
N ASP A 67 -11.19 6.94 11.79
CA ASP A 67 -12.46 6.72 11.11
C ASP A 67 -13.10 5.40 11.59
N SER A 68 -14.17 4.95 10.93
CA SER A 68 -14.87 3.72 11.33
C SER A 68 -14.04 2.44 11.23
N SER A 69 -12.92 2.43 10.51
CA SER A 69 -12.04 1.25 10.40
C SER A 69 -11.07 1.10 11.57
N THR A 70 -10.91 2.13 12.41
CA THR A 70 -9.96 2.15 13.54
C THR A 70 -10.13 0.95 14.46
N ASP A 71 -11.36 0.65 14.87
CA ASP A 71 -11.64 -0.44 15.80
C ASP A 71 -11.24 -1.81 15.22
N ASP A 72 -11.42 -2.00 13.92
CA ASP A 72 -11.10 -3.26 13.26
C ASP A 72 -9.59 -3.40 13.00
N LEU A 73 -8.90 -2.30 12.71
CA LEU A 73 -7.43 -2.25 12.65
C LEU A 73 -6.82 -2.61 14.01
N LEU A 74 -7.35 -2.06 15.10
CA LEU A 74 -6.94 -2.39 16.46
C LEU A 74 -7.19 -3.86 16.79
N LYS A 75 -8.38 -4.39 16.50
CA LYS A 75 -8.69 -5.82 16.70
C LYS A 75 -7.75 -6.72 15.92
N ALA A 76 -7.47 -6.39 14.65
CA ALA A 76 -6.56 -7.17 13.82
C ALA A 76 -5.13 -7.13 14.37
N CYS A 77 -4.65 -5.96 14.79
CA CYS A 77 -3.33 -5.80 15.41
C CYS A 77 -3.21 -6.59 16.73
N TRP A 78 -4.16 -6.45 17.66
CA TRP A 78 -4.10 -7.10 18.97
C TRP A 78 -4.29 -8.62 18.91
N SER A 79 -5.08 -9.10 17.95
CA SER A 79 -5.28 -10.55 17.77
C SER A 79 -4.20 -11.21 16.93
N GLY A 80 -3.42 -10.44 16.16
CA GLY A 80 -2.50 -10.97 15.14
C GLY A 80 -3.23 -11.73 14.04
N LYS A 81 -4.53 -11.50 13.85
CA LYS A 81 -5.35 -12.23 12.87
C LYS A 81 -4.90 -11.88 11.44
N HIS A 82 -4.76 -12.92 10.62
CA HIS A 82 -4.48 -12.76 9.20
C HIS A 82 -5.64 -12.07 8.46
N ILE A 83 -5.27 -11.18 7.55
CA ILE A 83 -6.14 -10.48 6.61
C ILE A 83 -5.81 -11.02 5.22
N ASP A 84 -6.80 -11.47 4.46
CA ASP A 84 -6.55 -12.19 3.21
C ASP A 84 -5.86 -11.29 2.17
N LYS A 85 -6.33 -10.05 2.05
CA LYS A 85 -5.81 -9.10 1.06
C LYS A 85 -5.88 -7.65 1.53
N MET A 86 -4.87 -6.87 1.19
CA MET A 86 -4.91 -5.40 1.22
C MET A 86 -4.70 -4.86 -0.19
N GLU A 87 -5.61 -4.02 -0.65
CA GLU A 87 -5.53 -3.29 -1.92
C GLU A 87 -5.22 -1.83 -1.63
N PHE A 88 -4.12 -1.33 -2.19
CA PHE A 88 -3.74 0.07 -2.15
C PHE A 88 -3.82 0.64 -3.56
N VAL A 89 -4.42 1.81 -3.71
CA VAL A 89 -4.57 2.49 -4.99
C VAL A 89 -4.24 3.97 -4.84
N ALA A 90 -3.35 4.47 -5.70
CA ALA A 90 -2.97 5.87 -5.75
C ALA A 90 -3.28 6.52 -7.12
N TYR A 91 -3.78 7.73 -7.05
CA TYR A 91 -4.14 8.58 -8.17
C TYR A 91 -3.21 9.80 -8.21
N ARG A 92 -2.94 10.30 -9.41
CA ARG A 92 -2.25 11.58 -9.54
C ARG A 92 -3.23 12.68 -9.18
N SER A 93 -2.76 13.75 -8.54
CA SER A 93 -3.55 14.97 -8.43
C SER A 93 -3.84 15.49 -9.84
N GLY A 94 -5.12 15.52 -10.22
CA GLY A 94 -5.54 16.07 -11.49
C GLY A 94 -5.48 17.59 -11.42
N GLY A 95 -4.76 18.23 -12.34
CA GLY A 95 -4.92 19.67 -12.55
C GLY A 95 -6.37 19.96 -12.95
N ASP A 96 -7.05 20.74 -12.13
CA ASP A 96 -8.30 21.49 -12.31
C ASP A 96 -9.04 21.39 -13.66
N THR A 97 -9.44 20.18 -14.05
CA THR A 97 -10.26 19.94 -15.25
C THR A 97 -11.35 18.96 -14.86
N GLY A 98 -12.61 19.39 -14.99
CA GLY A 98 -13.82 18.75 -14.46
C GLY A 98 -14.22 17.39 -15.06
N ALA A 99 -13.26 16.56 -15.49
CA ALA A 99 -13.46 15.13 -15.65
C ALA A 99 -12.97 14.44 -14.36
N SER A 100 -13.67 13.39 -13.91
CA SER A 100 -13.43 12.71 -12.63
C SER A 100 -11.94 12.61 -12.30
N GLN A 101 -11.49 13.34 -11.28
CA GLN A 101 -10.10 13.42 -10.81
C GLN A 101 -9.46 12.04 -10.50
N MET A 102 -10.27 10.98 -10.46
CA MET A 102 -9.93 9.58 -10.20
C MET A 102 -9.93 8.68 -11.46
N ALA A 103 -9.83 9.22 -12.68
CA ALA A 103 -10.14 8.41 -13.88
C ALA A 103 -9.20 7.20 -14.08
N VAL A 104 -7.92 7.31 -13.71
CA VAL A 104 -6.96 6.21 -13.84
C VAL A 104 -5.95 6.22 -12.68
N PRO A 105 -5.85 5.14 -11.89
CA PRO A 105 -4.80 5.01 -10.89
C PRO A 105 -3.44 4.82 -11.56
N TYR A 106 -2.42 5.54 -11.07
CA TYR A 106 -1.05 5.39 -11.59
C TYR A 106 -0.28 4.28 -10.88
N LEU A 107 -0.73 3.88 -9.69
CA LEU A 107 -0.12 2.84 -8.89
C LEU A 107 -1.19 2.05 -8.16
N LYS A 108 -1.12 0.72 -8.30
CA LYS A 108 -1.85 -0.24 -7.47
C LYS A 108 -0.85 -1.17 -6.81
N ILE A 109 -1.06 -1.45 -5.54
CA ILE A 109 -0.28 -2.42 -4.76
C ILE A 109 -1.27 -3.36 -4.11
N GLU A 110 -1.10 -4.66 -4.33
CA GLU A 110 -1.91 -5.71 -3.72
C GLU A 110 -1.00 -6.53 -2.81
N LEU A 111 -1.37 -6.65 -1.55
CA LEU A 111 -0.69 -7.48 -0.56
C LEU A 111 -1.62 -8.65 -0.22
N GLU A 112 -1.07 -9.87 -0.14
CA GLU A 112 -1.81 -11.08 0.19
C GLU A 112 -1.28 -11.72 1.47
N SER A 113 -2.17 -12.35 2.25
CA SER A 113 -1.89 -12.94 3.58
C SER A 113 -1.23 -11.92 4.52
N CYS A 114 -1.92 -10.82 4.73
CA CYS A 114 -1.47 -9.68 5.51
C CYS A 114 -1.64 -9.88 7.01
N VAL A 115 -0.82 -9.18 7.80
CA VAL A 115 -0.95 -9.03 9.25
C VAL A 115 -0.61 -7.59 9.61
N ILE A 116 -1.43 -6.97 10.47
CA ILE A 116 -1.11 -5.66 11.05
C ILE A 116 -0.04 -5.88 12.13
N THR A 117 1.17 -5.37 11.89
CA THR A 117 2.33 -5.61 12.76
C THR A 117 2.62 -4.48 13.73
N ASP A 118 2.15 -3.28 13.41
CA ASP A 118 2.27 -2.11 14.28
C ASP A 118 1.07 -1.20 14.07
N TYR A 119 0.63 -0.59 15.17
CA TYR A 119 -0.38 0.45 15.20
C TYR A 119 0.04 1.49 16.24
N SER A 120 0.12 2.75 15.83
CA SER A 120 0.35 3.87 16.73
C SER A 120 -0.63 5.01 16.47
N LEU A 121 -1.14 5.61 17.54
CA LEU A 121 -2.08 6.73 17.49
C LEU A 121 -1.40 7.97 18.08
N SER A 122 -1.47 9.08 17.35
CA SER A 122 -0.92 10.37 17.77
C SER A 122 -1.96 11.47 17.58
N GLY A 123 -2.02 12.43 18.49
CA GLY A 123 -2.97 13.53 18.45
C GLY A 123 -2.46 14.74 19.23
N GLY A 124 -2.97 15.92 18.87
CA GLY A 124 -2.60 17.19 19.48
C GLY A 124 -3.78 18.16 19.52
N PRO A 125 -3.62 19.34 20.15
CA PRO A 125 -4.68 20.34 20.22
C PRO A 125 -5.07 20.84 18.82
N GLY A 126 -6.35 20.75 18.47
CA GLY A 126 -6.92 21.37 17.27
C GLY A 126 -7.04 20.48 16.03
N ASP A 127 -6.43 19.29 16.02
CA ASP A 127 -6.48 18.36 14.89
C ASP A 127 -7.11 17.01 15.29
N MET A 128 -7.67 16.30 14.30
CA MET A 128 -8.09 14.91 14.51
C MET A 128 -6.86 14.02 14.67
N PRO A 129 -6.89 13.04 15.59
CA PRO A 129 -5.78 12.11 15.76
C PRO A 129 -5.46 11.33 14.47
N ALA A 130 -4.17 11.12 14.23
CA ALA A 130 -3.65 10.34 13.13
C ALA A 130 -3.12 8.98 13.60
N GLU A 131 -3.42 7.96 12.83
CA GLU A 131 -3.01 6.57 13.02
C GLU A 131 -1.88 6.25 12.04
N ASN A 132 -0.79 5.65 12.52
CA ASN A 132 0.22 5.02 11.67
C ASN A 132 0.09 3.51 11.82
N VAL A 133 0.00 2.82 10.69
CA VAL A 133 -0.24 1.37 10.63
C VAL A 133 0.82 0.73 9.75
N SER A 134 1.39 -0.37 10.23
CA SER A 134 2.36 -1.18 9.48
C SER A 134 1.76 -2.54 9.15
N VAL A 135 1.93 -2.99 7.91
CA VAL A 135 1.38 -4.25 7.41
C VAL A 135 2.50 -5.12 6.83
N ASN A 136 2.66 -6.32 7.38
CA ASN A 136 3.44 -7.38 6.73
C ASN A 136 2.52 -8.30 5.93
N TYR A 137 3.11 -9.03 4.99
CA TYR A 137 2.39 -9.82 3.99
C TYR A 137 3.26 -10.99 3.51
N ALA A 138 2.63 -11.96 2.84
CA ALA A 138 3.33 -13.10 2.26
C ALA A 138 3.65 -12.90 0.77
N LYS A 139 2.82 -12.15 0.05
CA LYS A 139 3.03 -11.84 -1.37
C LYS A 139 2.62 -10.40 -1.66
N VAL A 140 3.34 -9.77 -2.57
CA VAL A 140 3.06 -8.42 -3.06
C VAL A 140 3.01 -8.39 -4.57
N THR A 141 2.06 -7.63 -5.13
CA THR A 141 1.95 -7.33 -6.55
C THR A 141 1.90 -5.82 -6.76
N TYR A 142 2.80 -5.29 -7.57
CA TYR A 142 2.84 -3.90 -8.01
C TYR A 142 2.32 -3.80 -9.42
N THR A 143 1.39 -2.87 -9.66
CA THR A 143 1.01 -2.45 -11.00
C THR A 143 1.23 -0.95 -11.11
N TYR A 144 2.25 -0.56 -11.88
CA TYR A 144 2.53 0.85 -12.17
C TYR A 144 2.08 1.20 -13.58
N ASN A 145 1.21 2.19 -13.66
CA ASN A 145 0.64 2.67 -14.92
C ASN A 145 1.31 3.99 -15.30
N GLY A 146 2.38 3.87 -16.08
CA GLY A 146 3.03 5.01 -16.72
C GLY A 146 2.11 5.62 -17.78
N GLN A 147 1.34 6.65 -17.44
CA GLN A 147 0.68 7.45 -18.46
C GLN A 147 1.73 8.20 -19.28
N ASP A 148 1.68 8.05 -20.61
CA ASP A 148 2.45 8.87 -21.55
C ASP A 148 1.94 10.31 -21.44
N LYS A 149 2.79 11.21 -20.91
CA LYS A 149 2.49 12.63 -20.69
C LYS A 149 2.12 13.37 -21.98
N MET A 150 2.37 12.80 -23.16
CA MET A 150 2.18 13.46 -24.45
C MET A 150 0.95 12.96 -25.23
N LYS A 151 0.43 11.76 -24.93
CA LYS A 151 -0.70 11.15 -25.67
C LYS A 151 -1.94 10.85 -24.83
N GLY A 152 -1.90 11.04 -23.52
CA GLY A 152 -3.03 10.74 -22.62
C GLY A 152 -3.43 9.26 -22.62
N THR A 153 -2.61 8.39 -23.20
CA THR A 153 -2.86 6.95 -23.28
C THR A 153 -2.15 6.27 -22.13
N VAL A 154 -2.88 5.41 -21.41
CA VAL A 154 -2.33 4.53 -20.37
C VAL A 154 -1.74 3.33 -21.09
N GLY A 155 -0.47 2.99 -20.81
CA GLY A 155 0.09 1.72 -21.29
C GLY A 155 -0.68 0.52 -20.72
N ALA A 156 -0.52 -0.66 -21.32
CA ALA A 156 -1.09 -1.87 -20.73
C ALA A 156 -0.51 -2.11 -19.32
N ASP A 157 -1.36 -2.52 -18.38
CA ASP A 157 -0.93 -2.90 -17.03
C ASP A 157 0.14 -3.99 -17.14
N GLN A 158 1.30 -3.78 -16.50
CA GLN A 158 2.39 -4.76 -16.40
C GLN A 158 2.63 -5.04 -14.91
N PRO A 159 1.83 -5.94 -14.31
CA PRO A 159 2.01 -6.28 -12.90
C PRO A 159 3.35 -7.00 -12.70
N VAL A 160 4.00 -6.71 -11.58
CA VAL A 160 5.19 -7.42 -11.09
C VAL A 160 4.93 -7.86 -9.67
N SER A 161 5.21 -9.10 -9.35
CA SER A 161 4.89 -9.73 -8.08
C SER A 161 6.10 -10.43 -7.47
N HIS A 162 6.10 -10.53 -6.14
CA HIS A 162 7.04 -11.35 -5.39
C HIS A 162 6.30 -12.09 -4.29
N ASP A 163 6.32 -13.42 -4.35
CA ASP A 163 5.83 -14.32 -3.30
C ASP A 163 7.01 -14.68 -2.38
N LEU A 164 6.95 -14.23 -1.12
CA LEU A 164 8.01 -14.44 -0.14
C LEU A 164 8.03 -15.86 0.42
N THR A 165 6.91 -16.59 0.32
CA THR A 165 6.80 -17.98 0.79
C THR A 165 7.53 -18.94 -0.14
N THR A 166 7.46 -18.66 -1.44
CA THR A 166 8.13 -19.46 -2.50
C THR A 166 9.40 -18.78 -3.02
N ASN A 167 9.61 -17.50 -2.71
CA ASN A 167 10.67 -16.65 -3.25
C ASN A 167 10.67 -16.62 -4.78
N VAL A 168 9.48 -16.48 -5.37
CA VAL A 168 9.27 -16.40 -6.82
C VAL A 168 8.89 -14.97 -7.19
N VAL A 169 9.61 -14.41 -8.17
CA VAL A 169 9.31 -13.12 -8.80
C VAL A 169 8.65 -13.40 -10.15
N ALA A 170 7.50 -12.79 -10.42
CA ALA A 170 6.71 -12.97 -11.64
C ALA A 170 6.14 -11.65 -12.14
#